data_AF-A0A5N6NJR4-F1
#
_entry.id   AF-A0A5N6NJR4-F1
#
_cell.length_a   1.000
_cell.length_b   1.000
_cell.length_c   1.000
_cell.angle_alpha   90.00
_cell.angle_beta   90.00
_cell.angle_gamma   90.00
#
_symmetry.space_group_name_H-M   'P 1'
#
loop_
_entity.id
_entity.type
_entity.pdbx_description
1 polymer ?
#
loop_
_entity_poly.entity_id
_entity_poly.type
_entity_poly.pdbx_seq_one_letter_code
_entity_poly.pdbx_strand_id
1 'polypeptide(L)'
;MDQSILLGPWGGNGGDEWDDGVHSGVKEITLVYGGCIHSIQLTYDNNGKHFLAEKHGGIGGTKSAQIKLQFPDEILISVSGHYCPVIYEVAL
;
A
#
# COMPACT_ATOMS: atom_id res chain seq x y z
N MET A 1 -21.59 -12.75 9.14
CA MET A 1 -20.83 -12.08 8.08
C MET A 1 -20.00 -11.06 8.80
N ASP A 2 -18.67 -11.23 8.78
CA ASP A 2 -17.79 -10.33 9.52
C ASP A 2 -17.80 -8.97 8.82
N GLN A 3 -18.14 -7.93 9.56
CA GLN A 3 -18.29 -6.59 9.00
C GLN A 3 -16.91 -5.95 8.94
N SER A 4 -16.37 -5.74 7.74
CA SER A 4 -15.14 -4.97 7.58
C SER A 4 -15.42 -3.48 7.79
N ILE A 5 -14.47 -2.80 8.43
CA ILE A 5 -14.52 -1.35 8.60
C ILE A 5 -13.60 -0.74 7.55
N LEU A 6 -14.15 0.15 6.72
CA LEU A 6 -13.38 0.95 5.77
C LEU A 6 -13.03 2.28 6.42
N LEU A 7 -11.75 2.64 6.42
CA LEU A 7 -11.23 3.90 6.95
C LEU A 7 -10.49 4.66 5.85
N GLY A 8 -10.55 6.00 5.88
CA GLY A 8 -10.00 6.85 4.83
C GLY A 8 -10.99 7.07 3.67
N PRO A 9 -10.51 7.45 2.47
CA PRO A 9 -9.09 7.61 2.08
C PRO A 9 -8.43 8.84 2.74
N TRP A 10 -7.10 8.82 2.82
CA TRP A 10 -6.28 9.97 3.22
C TRP A 10 -5.35 10.35 2.07
N GLY A 11 -5.46 11.58 1.56
CA GLY A 11 -4.69 12.03 0.41
C GLY A 11 -5.43 13.07 -0.43
N GLY A 12 -5.04 13.20 -1.70
CA GLY A 12 -5.71 14.03 -2.69
C GLY A 12 -6.69 13.24 -3.57
N ASN A 13 -7.32 13.93 -4.53
CA ASN A 13 -8.35 13.37 -5.42
C ASN A 13 -7.84 13.02 -6.84
N GLY A 14 -6.55 12.73 -6.98
CA GLY A 14 -5.92 12.41 -8.27
C GLY A 14 -5.63 10.91 -8.42
N GLY A 15 -5.24 10.50 -9.64
CA GLY A 15 -4.96 9.10 -9.97
C GLY A 15 -6.22 8.28 -10.26
N ASP A 16 -6.04 6.97 -10.41
CA ASP A 16 -7.12 6.00 -10.59
C ASP A 16 -7.45 5.33 -9.25
N GLU A 17 -8.75 5.13 -8.96
CA GLU A 17 -9.22 4.43 -7.77
C GLU A 17 -8.96 2.92 -7.87
N TRP A 18 -8.70 2.29 -6.72
CA TRP A 18 -8.50 0.84 -6.61
C TRP A 18 -8.90 0.34 -5.21
N ASP A 19 -9.33 -0.92 -5.15
CA ASP A 19 -9.67 -1.64 -3.93
C ASP A 19 -9.32 -3.13 -4.12
N ASP A 20 -8.37 -3.65 -3.34
CA ASP A 20 -8.00 -5.06 -3.35
C ASP A 20 -9.09 -5.96 -2.69
N GLY A 21 -10.01 -5.35 -1.94
CA GLY A 21 -11.04 -6.01 -1.17
C GLY A 21 -10.55 -6.47 0.21
N VAL A 22 -11.34 -7.36 0.83
CA VAL A 22 -11.08 -7.87 2.18
C VAL A 22 -10.36 -9.20 2.12
N HIS A 23 -9.24 -9.30 2.86
CA HIS A 23 -8.40 -10.48 2.95
C HIS A 23 -8.23 -10.92 4.41
N SER A 24 -7.84 -12.19 4.64
CA SER A 24 -7.70 -12.73 6.01
C SER A 24 -6.43 -12.25 6.72
N GLY A 25 -5.45 -11.70 5.99
CA GLY A 25 -4.27 -11.10 6.59
C GLY A 25 -3.32 -10.49 5.57
N VAL A 26 -2.39 -9.67 6.03
CA VAL A 26 -1.29 -9.12 5.24
C VAL A 26 -0.02 -9.92 5.54
N LYS A 27 0.69 -10.34 4.50
CA LYS A 27 1.97 -11.07 4.62
C LYS A 27 3.16 -10.22 4.24
N GLU A 28 3.03 -9.41 3.19
CA GLU A 28 4.10 -8.55 2.72
C GLU A 28 3.56 -7.26 2.10
N ILE A 29 4.31 -6.18 2.28
CA ILE A 29 4.05 -4.89 1.63
C ILE A 29 5.32 -4.51 0.86
N THR A 30 5.17 -4.28 -0.44
CA THR A 30 6.23 -3.77 -1.30
C THR A 30 5.93 -2.34 -1.67
N LEU A 31 6.90 -1.45 -1.45
CA LEU A 31 6.82 -0.03 -1.79
C LEU A 31 7.90 0.32 -2.81
N VAL A 32 7.55 1.20 -3.76
CA VAL A 32 8.51 1.96 -4.56
C VAL A 32 8.35 3.43 -4.19
N TYR A 33 9.43 4.09 -3.82
CA TYR A 33 9.38 5.43 -3.21
C TYR A 33 10.59 6.30 -3.58
N GLY A 34 10.48 7.58 -3.26
CA GLY A 34 11.49 8.63 -3.47
C GLY A 34 11.15 9.84 -2.59
N GLY A 35 10.79 10.96 -3.22
CA GLY A 35 10.18 12.11 -2.52
C GLY A 35 8.75 11.84 -2.02
N CYS A 36 8.08 10.82 -2.56
CA CYS A 36 6.79 10.30 -2.12
C CYS A 36 6.72 8.78 -2.35
N ILE A 37 5.60 8.16 -1.96
CA ILE A 37 5.28 6.77 -2.35
C ILE A 37 4.78 6.80 -3.80
N HIS A 38 5.50 6.11 -4.69
CA HIS A 38 5.14 6.02 -6.11
C HIS A 38 4.26 4.82 -6.41
N SER A 39 4.48 3.70 -5.72
CA SER A 39 3.61 2.53 -5.82
C SER A 39 3.62 1.68 -4.57
N ILE A 40 2.53 0.94 -4.40
CA ILE A 40 2.34 -0.06 -3.35
C ILE A 40 1.82 -1.36 -3.97
N GLN A 41 2.27 -2.50 -3.44
CA GLN A 41 1.74 -3.81 -3.78
C GLN A 41 1.74 -4.66 -2.51
N LEU A 42 0.66 -5.39 -2.28
CA LEU A 42 0.53 -6.23 -1.11
C LEU A 42 0.45 -7.70 -1.50
N THR A 43 1.00 -8.52 -0.62
CA THR A 43 0.74 -9.94 -0.57
C THR A 43 -0.15 -10.21 0.63
N TYR A 44 -1.27 -10.86 0.38
CA TYR A 44 -2.25 -11.20 1.39
C TYR A 44 -2.28 -12.72 1.68
N ASP A 45 -2.85 -13.04 2.83
CA ASP A 45 -3.44 -14.35 3.10
C ASP A 45 -4.92 -14.34 2.72
N ASN A 46 -5.38 -15.42 2.09
CA ASN A 46 -6.78 -15.69 1.80
C ASN A 46 -7.13 -17.10 2.30
N ASN A 47 -7.46 -17.19 3.59
CA ASN A 47 -7.75 -18.44 4.30
C ASN A 47 -6.62 -19.47 4.12
N GLY A 48 -5.38 -19.06 4.42
CA GLY A 48 -4.18 -19.88 4.29
C GLY A 48 -3.55 -19.88 2.89
N LYS A 49 -4.20 -19.31 1.88
CA LYS A 49 -3.65 -19.20 0.52
C LYS A 49 -2.90 -17.90 0.32
N HIS A 50 -1.80 -17.96 -0.41
CA HIS A 50 -1.04 -16.78 -0.83
C HIS A 50 -1.75 -16.08 -1.99
N PHE A 51 -1.95 -14.77 -1.86
CA PHE A 51 -2.53 -13.94 -2.92
C PHE A 51 -1.67 -12.69 -3.11
N LEU A 52 -1.05 -12.57 -4.29
CA LEU A 52 -0.32 -11.37 -4.68
C LEU A 52 -1.31 -10.44 -5.41
N ALA A 53 -1.55 -9.26 -4.86
CA ALA A 53 -2.43 -8.28 -5.49
C ALA A 53 -1.74 -7.55 -6.64
N GLU A 54 -2.52 -6.80 -7.42
CA GLU A 54 -1.99 -5.92 -8.45
C GLU A 54 -1.11 -4.83 -7.83
N LYS A 55 -0.13 -4.35 -8.59
CA LYS A 55 0.71 -3.24 -8.17
C LYS A 55 -0.02 -1.93 -8.49
N HIS A 56 -0.24 -1.10 -7.48
CA HIS A 56 -0.94 0.17 -7.62
C HIS A 56 0.05 1.34 -7.66
N GLY A 57 -0.07 2.19 -8.68
CA GLY A 57 0.79 3.36 -8.89
C GLY A 57 1.90 3.15 -9.93
N GLY A 58 2.83 4.10 -9.98
CA GLY A 58 3.79 4.24 -11.08
C GLY A 58 5.15 3.56 -10.88
N ILE A 59 6.12 3.98 -11.71
CA ILE A 59 7.52 3.52 -11.67
C ILE A 59 8.52 4.65 -11.37
N GLY A 60 8.03 5.82 -10.95
CA GLY A 60 8.87 7.02 -10.79
C GLY A 60 9.76 7.04 -9.54
N GLY A 61 9.61 6.08 -8.63
CA GLY A 61 10.44 6.01 -7.43
C GLY A 61 11.82 5.40 -7.74
N THR A 62 12.82 5.84 -7.01
CA THR A 62 14.22 5.39 -7.18
C THR A 62 14.65 4.38 -6.12
N LYS A 63 13.83 4.17 -5.09
CA LYS A 63 14.07 3.24 -3.99
C LYS A 63 12.94 2.24 -3.89
N SER A 64 13.24 1.05 -3.37
CA SER A 64 12.25 0.04 -3.02
C SER A 64 12.42 -0.44 -1.59
N ALA A 65 11.32 -0.87 -0.97
CA ALA A 65 11.30 -1.51 0.33
C ALA A 65 10.36 -2.70 0.30
N GLN A 66 10.76 -3.80 0.95
CA GLN A 66 9.91 -4.96 1.23
C GLN A 66 9.77 -5.11 2.74
N ILE A 67 8.53 -5.17 3.20
CA ILE A 67 8.18 -5.35 4.61
C ILE A 67 7.49 -6.69 4.71
N LYS A 68 8.22 -7.71 5.16
CA LYS A 68 7.72 -9.09 5.31
C LYS A 68 7.36 -9.33 6.77
N LEU A 69 6.11 -9.66 7.01
CA LEU A 69 5.61 -10.00 8.35
C LEU A 69 5.79 -11.50 8.60
N GLN A 70 6.14 -11.87 9.83
CA GLN A 70 6.10 -13.26 10.28
C GLN A 70 4.65 -13.72 10.51
N PHE A 71 3.82 -13.70 9.45
CA PHE A 71 2.41 -14.10 9.54
C PHE A 71 2.28 -15.61 9.85
N PRO A 72 1.39 -16.03 10.78
CA PRO A 72 0.37 -15.22 11.45
C PRO A 72 0.79 -14.60 12.78
N ASP A 73 2.02 -14.83 13.24
CA ASP A 73 2.50 -14.41 14.55
C ASP A 73 2.74 -12.89 14.65
N GLU A 74 3.01 -12.24 13.51
CA GLU A 74 3.18 -10.79 13.38
C GLU A 74 2.09 -10.19 12.47
N ILE A 75 1.43 -9.15 12.96
CA ILE A 75 0.35 -8.43 12.26
C ILE A 75 0.58 -6.92 12.30
N LEU A 76 -0.01 -6.20 11.34
CA LEU A 76 -0.07 -4.74 11.37
C LEU A 76 -0.98 -4.27 12.51
N ILE A 77 -0.46 -3.40 13.36
CA ILE A 77 -1.21 -2.79 14.46
C ILE A 77 -1.55 -1.30 14.23
N SER A 78 -0.87 -0.66 13.28
CA SER A 78 -1.05 0.76 12.96
C SER A 78 -0.51 1.07 11.57
N VAL A 79 -1.17 2.03 10.90
CA VAL A 79 -0.71 2.68 9.67
C VAL A 79 -0.79 4.18 9.88
N SER A 80 0.30 4.89 9.60
CA SER A 80 0.38 6.35 9.72
C SER A 80 1.27 6.92 8.62
N GLY A 81 1.03 8.17 8.22
CA GLY A 81 1.82 8.81 7.18
C GLY A 81 1.48 10.29 7.02
N HIS A 82 2.05 10.90 5.98
CA HIS A 82 1.83 12.30 5.61
C HIS A 82 1.40 12.38 4.15
N TYR A 83 0.58 13.36 3.82
CA TYR A 83 0.27 13.72 2.44
C TYR A 83 0.41 15.23 2.26
N CYS A 84 0.96 15.64 1.12
CA CYS A 84 1.06 17.03 0.70
C CYS A 84 1.18 17.09 -0.83
N PRO A 85 0.88 18.24 -1.46
CA PRO A 85 1.19 18.43 -2.87
C PRO A 85 2.68 18.24 -3.13
N VAL A 86 3.02 17.37 -4.08
CA VAL A 86 4.40 17.21 -4.56
C VAL A 86 4.69 18.39 -5.48
N ILE A 87 5.60 19.28 -5.06
CA ILE A 87 6.10 20.35 -5.93
C ILE A 87 7.21 19.75 -6.78
N TYR A 88 6.96 19.59 -8.07
CA TYR A 88 8.02 19.36 -9.04
C TYR A 88 8.73 20.70 -9.25
N GLU A 89 9.99 20.83 -8.86
CA GLU A 89 10.81 21.95 -9.32
C GLU A 89 10.87 21.86 -10.84
N VAL A 90 10.17 22.77 -11.53
CA VAL A 90 10.36 22.98 -12.94
C VAL A 90 11.68 23.74 -13.06
N ALA A 91 12.75 23.05 -13.44
CA ALA A 91 13.95 23.73 -13.90
C ALA A 91 13.58 24.52 -15.16
N LEU A 92 13.49 25.84 -15.02
CA LEU A 92 13.43 26.78 -16.15
C LEU A 92 14.79 26.86 -16.83
#